data_AF-A0A535URK8-F1
#
_entry.id   AF-A0A535URK8-F1
#
_cell.length_a   1.000
_cell.length_b   1.000
_cell.length_c   1.000
_cell.angle_alpha   90.00
_cell.angle_beta   90.00
_cell.angle_gamma   90.00
#
_symmetry.space_group_name_H-M   'P 1'
#
loop_
_entity.id
_entity.type
_entity.pdbx_description
1 polymer ?
#
loop_
_entity_poly.entity_id
_entity_poly.type
_entity_poly.pdbx_seq_one_letter_code
_entity_poly.pdbx_strand_id
1 'polypeptide(L)'
;MLPRLTSHRRRLLATALCAAGLALSLSAGGAAAVPTPANPCPQNPLGAGGPPARTTPAPGRAPGLAPPAAGSDPCADLRAAQQRAGQVDDMLSARKADLASARAQLAALGRSVATLRDEVARDTARHEEVMGRWRQDHDLLARQVRERYVAGGEGFVAYLVSADSFGNLLDRAVSVGRVVSAERGLVSRTAAERREAEALLADATARRDQAELQMH
;
A
#
# COMPACT_ATOMS: atom_id res chain seq x y z
N MET A 1 16.00 27.08 30.69
CA MET A 1 15.36 27.40 29.39
C MET A 1 15.38 26.14 28.53
N LEU A 2 14.22 25.48 28.35
CA LEU A 2 14.10 24.27 27.53
C LEU A 2 13.72 24.66 26.09
N PRO A 3 14.34 24.05 25.05
CA PRO A 3 14.08 24.42 23.67
C PRO A 3 12.67 23.98 23.24
N ARG A 4 11.93 24.92 22.65
CA ARG A 4 10.64 24.68 22.01
C ARG A 4 10.83 23.75 20.81
N LEU A 5 10.44 22.49 20.97
CA LEU A 5 10.31 21.53 19.88
C LEU A 5 9.18 21.96 18.95
N THR A 6 9.53 22.25 17.69
CA THR A 6 8.63 22.70 16.63
C THR A 6 7.62 21.63 16.23
N SER A 7 6.37 22.05 16.06
CA SER A 7 5.13 21.31 15.72
C SER A 7 5.28 20.16 14.71
N HIS A 8 6.19 20.26 13.73
CA HIS A 8 6.35 19.25 12.69
C HIS A 8 6.83 17.87 13.17
N ARG A 9 7.63 17.78 14.24
CA ARG A 9 8.11 16.47 14.74
C ARG A 9 7.02 15.65 15.44
N ARG A 10 5.95 16.30 15.93
CA ARG A 10 4.82 15.58 16.55
C ARG A 10 3.90 14.90 15.53
N ARG A 11 3.89 15.36 14.27
CA ARG A 11 3.06 14.74 13.22
C ARG A 11 3.65 13.45 12.64
N LEU A 12 4.97 13.30 12.62
CA LEU A 12 5.61 12.09 12.06
C LEU A 12 5.55 10.87 12.99
N LEU A 13 5.51 11.07 14.31
CA LEU A 13 5.38 9.96 15.27
C LEU A 13 3.95 9.39 15.38
N ALA A 14 2.93 10.14 14.94
CA ALA A 14 1.54 9.69 15.01
C ALA A 14 1.17 8.70 13.88
N THR A 15 1.89 8.69 12.76
CA THR A 15 1.57 7.83 11.60
C THR A 15 2.23 6.46 11.62
N ALA A 16 3.22 6.22 12.49
CA ALA A 16 3.94 4.95 12.56
C ALA A 16 3.22 3.84 13.37
N LEU A 17 2.17 4.17 14.13
CA LEU A 17 1.55 3.22 15.07
C LEU A 17 0.28 2.50 14.56
N CYS A 18 -0.19 2.76 13.33
CA CYS A 18 -1.45 2.19 12.83
C CYS A 18 -1.32 0.93 11.95
N ALA A 19 -0.13 0.34 11.80
CA ALA A 19 0.10 -0.79 10.89
C ALA A 19 0.22 -2.17 11.57
N ALA A 20 -0.09 -2.29 12.86
CA ALA A 20 -0.04 -3.55 13.59
C ALA A 20 -1.45 -3.99 14.00
N GLY A 21 -2.06 -4.88 13.21
CA GLY A 21 -3.22 -5.65 13.65
C GLY A 21 -4.27 -5.81 12.57
N LEU A 22 -4.23 -6.93 11.86
CA LEU A 22 -5.40 -7.68 11.40
C LEU A 22 -4.93 -8.94 10.65
N ALA A 23 -4.49 -9.94 11.42
CA ALA A 23 -4.48 -11.32 10.96
C ALA A 23 -5.86 -11.91 11.29
N LEU A 24 -6.77 -12.01 10.30
CA LEU A 24 -7.97 -12.83 10.43
C LEU A 24 -7.79 -14.12 9.65
N SER A 25 -7.81 -15.19 10.43
CA SER A 25 -8.01 -16.59 10.06
C SER A 25 -9.29 -16.79 9.26
N LEU A 26 -9.18 -17.42 8.08
CA LEU A 26 -10.33 -18.01 7.38
C LEU A 26 -10.20 -19.53 7.39
N SER A 27 -11.05 -20.16 8.19
CA SER A 27 -11.20 -21.59 8.38
C SER A 27 -11.70 -22.31 7.13
N ALA A 28 -11.13 -23.49 6.87
CA ALA A 28 -11.58 -24.46 5.90
C ALA A 28 -13.01 -24.96 6.24
N GLY A 29 -13.94 -24.78 5.31
CA GLY A 29 -15.29 -25.36 5.36
C GLY A 29 -15.31 -26.70 4.63
N GLY A 30 -15.50 -27.79 5.39
CA GLY A 30 -15.58 -29.15 4.89
C GLY A 30 -16.77 -29.38 3.95
N ALA A 31 -16.53 -30.14 2.90
CA ALA A 31 -17.55 -30.65 2.01
C ALA A 31 -18.30 -31.80 2.70
N ALA A 32 -19.53 -31.54 3.14
CA ALA A 32 -20.46 -32.59 3.55
C ALA A 32 -21.14 -33.16 2.29
N ALA A 33 -20.94 -34.46 2.05
CA ALA A 33 -21.64 -35.20 1.02
C ALA A 33 -23.14 -35.28 1.37
N VAL A 34 -23.99 -34.84 0.44
CA VAL A 34 -25.45 -34.98 0.54
C VAL A 34 -25.84 -36.36 -0.02
N PRO A 35 -26.60 -37.19 0.72
CA PRO A 35 -27.09 -38.46 0.22
C PRO A 35 -28.21 -38.27 -0.81
N THR A 36 -28.13 -39.04 -1.89
CA THR A 36 -29.12 -39.12 -2.97
C THR A 36 -30.43 -39.72 -2.45
N PRO A 37 -31.60 -39.03 -2.55
CA PRO A 37 -32.87 -39.69 -2.35
C PRO A 37 -33.28 -40.42 -3.64
N ALA A 38 -33.45 -41.74 -3.54
CA ALA A 38 -34.20 -42.51 -4.53
C ALA A 38 -35.62 -41.95 -4.60
N ASN A 39 -36.10 -41.62 -5.81
CA ASN A 39 -37.42 -41.06 -6.04
C ASN A 39 -38.36 -42.18 -6.49
N PRO A 40 -39.28 -42.66 -5.63
CA PRO A 40 -40.31 -43.61 -6.01
C PRO A 40 -41.56 -42.79 -6.33
N CYS A 41 -41.92 -42.67 -7.60
CA CYS A 41 -43.27 -42.24 -7.94
C CYS A 41 -44.15 -43.49 -8.15
N PRO A 42 -44.90 -43.97 -7.15
CA PRO A 42 -46.16 -44.63 -7.39
C PRO A 42 -47.30 -43.61 -7.28
N GLN A 43 -48.23 -43.75 -8.21
CA GLN A 43 -49.46 -42.99 -8.35
C GLN A 43 -50.32 -43.08 -7.07
N ASN A 44 -50.91 -41.97 -6.61
CA ASN A 44 -52.24 -42.07 -5.99
C ASN A 44 -53.04 -40.74 -5.96
N PRO A 45 -54.39 -40.84 -5.95
CA PRO A 45 -55.30 -39.75 -6.23
C PRO A 45 -55.86 -39.03 -4.99
N LEU A 46 -56.18 -37.75 -5.19
CA LEU A 46 -57.28 -36.95 -4.61
C LEU A 46 -57.63 -37.09 -3.11
N GLY A 47 -57.45 -35.97 -2.38
CA GLY A 47 -58.10 -35.71 -1.09
C GLY A 47 -58.10 -34.21 -0.75
N ALA A 48 -59.27 -33.68 -0.36
CA ALA A 48 -59.63 -32.26 -0.37
C ALA A 48 -59.56 -31.55 1.02
N GLY A 49 -59.41 -30.21 0.99
CA GLY A 49 -60.12 -29.26 1.87
C GLY A 49 -59.43 -28.64 3.11
N GLY A 50 -59.38 -27.29 3.20
CA GLY A 50 -59.32 -26.53 4.48
C GLY A 50 -58.64 -25.13 4.44
N PRO A 51 -59.07 -24.10 5.23
CA PRO A 51 -59.06 -22.67 4.87
C PRO A 51 -57.95 -21.77 5.50
N PRO A 52 -57.86 -20.44 5.19
CA PRO A 52 -56.66 -19.60 5.40
C PRO A 52 -56.73 -18.52 6.51
N ALA A 53 -55.60 -18.05 7.07
CA ALA A 53 -55.44 -16.69 7.65
C ALA A 53 -53.98 -16.21 7.99
N ARG A 54 -53.55 -15.12 7.31
CA ARG A 54 -52.92 -13.81 7.74
C ARG A 54 -51.67 -13.70 8.66
N THR A 55 -50.49 -13.26 8.13
CA THR A 55 -49.78 -11.91 8.12
C THR A 55 -49.10 -11.49 9.45
N THR A 56 -47.82 -11.03 9.61
CA THR A 56 -46.84 -10.15 8.86
C THR A 56 -45.47 -10.11 9.65
N PRO A 57 -44.31 -9.44 9.30
CA PRO A 57 -43.82 -8.74 8.08
C PRO A 57 -42.30 -8.89 7.65
N ALA A 58 -41.98 -8.60 6.35
CA ALA A 58 -40.73 -8.07 5.68
C ALA A 58 -39.29 -8.64 5.93
N PRO A 59 -38.25 -8.43 5.07
CA PRO A 59 -38.15 -8.02 3.65
C PRO A 59 -37.42 -9.07 2.75
N GLY A 60 -37.59 -8.97 1.42
CA GLY A 60 -36.95 -9.84 0.43
C GLY A 60 -37.97 -10.67 -0.33
N ARG A 61 -38.57 -10.08 -1.36
CA ARG A 61 -39.70 -10.65 -2.09
C ARG A 61 -39.22 -11.86 -2.90
N ALA A 62 -39.33 -13.06 -2.31
CA ALA A 62 -39.31 -14.30 -3.07
C ALA A 62 -40.41 -14.24 -4.15
N PRO A 63 -40.16 -14.72 -5.39
CA PRO A 63 -41.21 -14.88 -6.37
C PRO A 63 -42.32 -15.73 -5.75
N GLY A 64 -43.50 -15.14 -5.56
CA GLY A 64 -44.64 -15.87 -5.05
C GLY A 64 -44.93 -17.04 -5.99
N LEU A 65 -44.77 -18.25 -5.49
CA LEU A 65 -45.23 -19.47 -6.16
C LEU A 65 -46.75 -19.32 -6.33
N ALA A 66 -47.17 -18.96 -7.54
CA ALA A 66 -48.58 -19.00 -7.89
C ALA A 66 -49.11 -20.41 -7.61
N PRO A 67 -50.28 -20.55 -6.97
CA PRO A 67 -50.88 -21.86 -6.74
C PRO A 67 -51.03 -22.59 -8.08
N PRO A 68 -50.77 -23.91 -8.14
CA PRO A 68 -50.90 -24.68 -9.37
C PRO A 68 -52.33 -24.55 -9.89
N ALA A 69 -52.48 -24.31 -11.18
CA ALA A 69 -53.78 -24.31 -11.83
C ALA A 69 -54.43 -25.69 -11.65
N ALA A 70 -55.69 -25.73 -11.24
CA ALA A 70 -56.41 -26.98 -11.06
C ALA A 70 -56.46 -27.75 -12.40
N GLY A 71 -55.73 -28.86 -12.50
CA GLY A 71 -55.63 -29.70 -13.70
C GLY A 71 -54.23 -29.93 -14.29
N SER A 72 -53.15 -29.46 -13.65
CA SER A 72 -51.77 -29.78 -14.09
C SER A 72 -51.38 -31.23 -13.78
N ASP A 73 -50.61 -31.84 -14.68
CA ASP A 73 -50.01 -33.17 -14.48
C ASP A 73 -48.90 -33.07 -13.40
N PRO A 74 -49.05 -33.72 -12.23
CA PRO A 74 -48.09 -33.64 -11.14
C PRO A 74 -46.68 -34.13 -11.55
N CYS A 75 -46.58 -35.02 -12.53
CA CYS A 75 -45.29 -35.47 -13.07
C CYS A 75 -44.59 -34.38 -13.89
N ALA A 76 -45.33 -33.48 -14.54
CA ALA A 76 -44.77 -32.33 -15.24
C ALA A 76 -44.29 -31.27 -14.24
N ASP A 77 -45.07 -31.01 -13.18
CA ASP A 77 -44.71 -30.05 -12.13
C ASP A 77 -43.45 -30.47 -11.36
N LEU A 78 -43.31 -31.77 -11.02
CA LEU A 78 -42.11 -32.29 -10.37
C LEU A 78 -40.86 -32.14 -11.24
N ARG A 79 -40.95 -32.44 -12.54
CA ARG A 79 -39.82 -32.26 -13.47
C ARG A 79 -39.42 -30.79 -13.61
N ALA A 80 -40.40 -29.89 -13.70
CA ALA A 80 -40.15 -28.46 -13.73
C ALA A 80 -39.48 -27.96 -12.44
N ALA A 81 -39.92 -28.47 -11.28
CA ALA A 81 -39.30 -28.16 -9.99
C ALA A 81 -37.86 -28.67 -9.90
N GLN A 82 -37.59 -29.89 -10.35
CA GLN A 82 -36.23 -30.47 -10.39
C GLN A 82 -35.29 -29.67 -11.30
N GLN A 83 -35.76 -29.24 -12.47
CA GLN A 83 -34.99 -28.40 -13.37
C GLN A 83 -34.65 -27.04 -12.74
N ARG A 84 -35.62 -26.42 -12.06
CA ARG A 84 -35.39 -25.15 -11.33
C ARG A 84 -34.41 -25.33 -10.19
N ALA A 85 -34.50 -26.43 -9.44
CA ALA A 85 -33.54 -26.74 -8.37
C ALA A 85 -32.11 -26.85 -8.93
N GLY A 86 -31.93 -27.61 -10.02
CA GLY A 86 -30.63 -27.71 -10.70
C GLY A 86 -30.08 -26.36 -11.15
N GLN A 87 -30.93 -25.48 -11.74
CA GLN A 87 -30.50 -24.13 -12.13
C GLN A 87 -30.05 -23.27 -10.93
N VAL A 88 -30.76 -23.37 -9.79
CA VAL A 88 -30.36 -22.65 -8.57
C VAL A 88 -29.05 -23.19 -8.00
N ASP A 89 -28.85 -24.51 -8.03
CA ASP A 89 -27.60 -25.14 -7.59
C ASP A 89 -26.42 -24.72 -8.48
N ASP A 90 -26.61 -24.67 -9.79
CA ASP A 90 -25.61 -24.19 -10.75
C ASP A 90 -25.27 -22.71 -10.48
N MET A 91 -26.28 -21.86 -10.28
CA MET A 91 -26.09 -20.45 -9.93
C MET A 91 -25.35 -20.30 -8.59
N LEU A 92 -25.71 -21.09 -7.57
CA LEU A 92 -25.05 -21.06 -6.27
C LEU A 92 -23.59 -21.50 -6.37
N SER A 93 -23.32 -22.54 -7.15
CA SER A 93 -21.96 -23.03 -7.43
C SER A 93 -21.12 -21.95 -8.11
N ALA A 94 -21.66 -21.30 -9.15
CA ALA A 94 -21.02 -20.18 -9.83
C ALA A 94 -20.72 -19.01 -8.87
N ARG A 95 -21.69 -18.62 -8.03
CA ARG A 95 -21.49 -17.56 -7.03
C ARG A 95 -20.44 -17.91 -5.97
N LYS A 96 -20.34 -19.18 -5.57
CA LYS A 96 -19.28 -19.64 -4.66
C LYS A 96 -17.90 -19.55 -5.33
N ALA A 97 -17.80 -19.90 -6.61
CA ALA A 97 -16.58 -19.75 -7.39
C ALA A 97 -16.17 -18.26 -7.54
N ASP A 98 -17.14 -17.38 -7.85
CA ASP A 98 -16.93 -15.93 -7.91
C ASP A 98 -16.38 -15.38 -6.59
N LEU A 99 -16.99 -15.78 -5.46
CA LEU A 99 -16.56 -15.35 -4.13
C LEU A 99 -15.14 -15.85 -3.79
N ALA A 100 -14.81 -17.10 -4.15
CA ALA A 100 -13.47 -17.64 -3.95
C ALA A 100 -12.43 -16.86 -4.77
N SER A 101 -12.75 -16.53 -6.03
CA SER A 101 -11.92 -15.71 -6.91
C SER A 101 -11.72 -14.31 -6.33
N ALA A 102 -12.79 -13.63 -5.91
CA ALA A 102 -12.71 -12.30 -5.31
C ALA A 102 -11.87 -12.30 -4.02
N ARG A 103 -11.98 -13.34 -3.18
CA ARG A 103 -11.13 -13.51 -1.99
C ARG A 103 -9.66 -13.67 -2.34
N ALA A 104 -9.35 -14.42 -3.40
CA ALA A 104 -7.98 -14.57 -3.88
C ALA A 104 -7.41 -13.24 -4.41
N GLN A 105 -8.21 -12.47 -5.15
CA GLN A 105 -7.84 -11.13 -5.63
C GLN A 105 -7.57 -10.17 -4.46
N LEU A 106 -8.44 -10.15 -3.44
CA LEU A 106 -8.25 -9.33 -2.24
C LEU A 106 -6.97 -9.71 -1.48
N ALA A 107 -6.67 -11.01 -1.34
CA ALA A 107 -5.45 -11.48 -0.72
C ALA A 107 -4.19 -11.12 -1.54
N ALA A 108 -4.27 -11.14 -2.87
CA ALA A 108 -3.20 -10.67 -3.74
C ALA A 108 -2.97 -9.16 -3.58
N LEU A 109 -4.03 -8.36 -3.60
CA LEU A 109 -3.96 -6.91 -3.39
C LEU A 109 -3.39 -6.57 -2.00
N GLY A 110 -3.80 -7.31 -0.96
CA GLY A 110 -3.26 -7.15 0.40
C GLY A 110 -1.75 -7.38 0.47
N ARG A 111 -1.23 -8.38 -0.25
CA ARG A 111 0.22 -8.62 -0.37
C ARG A 111 0.92 -7.49 -1.12
N SER A 112 0.36 -7.01 -2.24
CA SER A 112 0.92 -5.87 -2.98
C SER A 112 1.01 -4.61 -2.13
N VAL A 113 -0.04 -4.30 -1.35
CA VAL A 113 -0.05 -3.15 -0.43
C VAL A 113 0.99 -3.30 0.69
N ALA A 114 1.19 -4.51 1.22
CA ALA A 114 2.22 -4.76 2.23
C ALA A 114 3.64 -4.53 1.65
N THR A 115 3.94 -5.09 0.47
CA THR A 115 5.20 -4.87 -0.23
C THR A 115 5.45 -3.38 -0.49
N LEU A 116 4.44 -2.65 -0.96
CA LEU A 116 4.56 -1.22 -1.23
C LEU A 116 4.83 -0.41 0.05
N ARG A 117 4.24 -0.80 1.18
CA ARG A 117 4.54 -0.17 2.48
C ARG A 117 5.98 -0.41 2.92
N ASP A 118 6.51 -1.62 2.73
CA ASP A 118 7.90 -1.94 3.06
C ASP A 118 8.89 -1.18 2.15
N GLU A 119 8.55 -0.99 0.87
CA GLU A 119 9.30 -0.13 -0.04
C GLU A 119 9.31 1.33 0.41
N VAL A 120 8.13 1.91 0.68
CA VAL A 120 8.02 3.30 1.17
C VAL A 120 8.79 3.51 2.48
N ALA A 121 8.75 2.54 3.39
CA ALA A 121 9.50 2.61 4.64
C ALA A 121 11.02 2.62 4.40
N ARG A 122 11.53 1.76 3.51
CA ARG A 122 12.95 1.74 3.12
C ARG A 122 13.38 3.03 2.43
N ASP A 123 12.57 3.53 1.49
CA ASP A 123 12.86 4.77 0.77
C ASP A 123 12.85 5.97 1.72
N THR A 124 11.95 6.00 2.70
CA THR A 124 11.91 7.03 3.75
C THR A 124 13.17 7.00 4.61
N ALA A 125 13.61 5.81 5.06
CA ALA A 125 14.83 5.67 5.84
C ALA A 125 16.08 6.13 5.06
N ARG A 126 16.16 5.76 3.77
CA ARG A 126 17.24 6.22 2.87
C ARG A 126 17.22 7.74 2.69
N HIS A 127 16.03 8.33 2.55
CA HIS A 127 15.89 9.78 2.46
C HIS A 127 16.37 10.49 3.72
N GLU A 128 15.99 10.00 4.91
CA GLU A 128 16.46 10.56 6.19
C GLU A 128 17.98 10.45 6.34
N GLU A 129 18.57 9.35 5.90
CA GLU A 129 20.02 9.14 5.91
C GLU A 129 20.75 10.14 4.99
N VAL A 130 20.27 10.29 3.74
CA VAL A 130 20.80 11.27 2.78
C VAL A 130 20.66 12.70 3.31
N MET A 131 19.50 13.05 3.87
CA MET A 131 19.30 14.37 4.49
C MET A 131 20.18 14.59 5.72
N GLY A 132 20.50 13.54 6.47
CA GLY A 132 21.47 13.56 7.56
C GLY A 132 22.87 13.92 7.08
N ARG A 133 23.37 13.23 6.05
CA ARG A 133 24.66 13.52 5.41
C ARG A 133 24.71 14.95 4.86
N TRP A 134 23.68 15.34 4.12
CA TRP A 134 23.58 16.67 3.53
C TRP A 134 23.70 17.79 4.58
N ARG A 135 23.03 17.65 5.75
CA ARG A 135 23.15 18.64 6.84
C ARG A 135 24.56 18.67 7.43
N GLN A 136 25.19 17.52 7.63
CA GLN A 136 26.55 17.45 8.16
C GLN A 136 27.54 18.13 7.23
N ASP A 137 27.46 17.85 5.93
CA ASP A 137 28.31 18.46 4.90
C ASP A 137 28.06 19.98 4.81
N HIS A 138 26.81 20.41 4.85
CA HIS A 138 26.45 21.82 4.86
C HIS A 138 26.99 22.55 6.09
N ASP A 139 26.90 21.96 7.29
CA ASP A 139 27.42 22.53 8.53
C ASP A 139 28.96 22.59 8.55
N LEU A 140 29.62 21.61 7.92
CA LEU A 140 31.07 21.62 7.72
C LEU A 140 31.48 22.77 6.78
N LEU A 141 30.79 22.90 5.64
CA LEU A 141 31.03 23.98 4.68
C LEU A 141 30.79 25.36 5.30
N ALA A 142 29.68 25.52 6.04
CA ALA A 142 29.35 26.78 6.70
C ALA A 142 30.40 27.18 7.74
N ARG A 143 30.95 26.22 8.49
CA ARG A 143 32.07 26.44 9.43
C ARG A 143 33.34 26.88 8.69
N GLN A 144 33.72 26.19 7.63
CA GLN A 144 34.89 26.55 6.82
C GLN A 144 34.78 27.95 6.22
N VAL A 145 33.61 28.32 5.68
CA VAL A 145 33.36 29.68 5.16
C VAL A 145 33.46 30.72 6.27
N ARG A 146 32.89 30.45 7.45
CA ARG A 146 32.96 31.38 8.59
C ARG A 146 34.38 31.55 9.10
N GLU A 147 35.14 30.46 9.26
CA GLU A 147 36.54 30.50 9.67
C GLU A 147 37.38 31.34 8.71
N ARG A 148 37.17 31.18 7.40
CA ARG A 148 37.81 32.00 6.36
C ARG A 148 37.42 33.48 6.44
N TYR A 149 36.14 33.77 6.70
CA TYR A 149 35.67 35.16 6.82
C TYR A 149 36.21 35.85 8.07
N VAL A 150 36.22 35.15 9.22
CA VAL A 150 36.71 35.67 10.52
C VAL A 150 38.22 35.85 10.51
N ALA A 151 38.97 34.99 9.80
CA ALA A 151 40.40 35.20 9.55
C ALA A 151 40.70 36.42 8.64
N GLY A 152 39.66 37.18 8.24
CA GLY A 152 39.72 38.27 7.27
C GLY A 152 39.72 37.70 5.85
N GLY A 153 39.03 38.35 4.90
CA GLY A 153 39.09 37.98 3.48
C GLY A 153 40.50 38.02 2.87
N GLU A 154 41.46 38.60 3.61
CA GLU A 154 42.89 38.51 3.34
C GLU A 154 43.46 37.12 3.63
N GLY A 155 42.81 36.26 4.41
CA GLY A 155 43.37 35.06 5.03
C GLY A 155 44.06 34.05 4.10
N PHE A 156 43.63 33.87 2.84
CA PHE A 156 44.36 33.00 1.90
C PHE A 156 45.47 33.72 1.16
N VAL A 157 45.21 34.94 0.68
CA VAL A 157 46.19 35.73 -0.07
C VAL A 157 47.28 36.26 0.87
N ALA A 158 46.94 36.77 2.04
CA ALA A 158 47.86 37.13 3.11
C ALA A 158 48.57 35.92 3.72
N TYR A 159 47.93 34.74 3.83
CA TYR A 159 48.65 33.51 4.20
C TYR A 159 49.69 33.11 3.16
N LEU A 160 49.41 33.32 1.86
CA LEU A 160 50.40 33.11 0.80
C LEU A 160 51.49 34.19 0.83
N VAL A 161 51.12 35.47 0.92
CA VAL A 161 52.04 36.63 0.87
C VAL A 161 52.93 36.74 2.12
N SER A 162 52.49 36.22 3.28
CA SER A 162 53.30 36.15 4.52
C SER A 162 54.29 34.98 4.55
N ALA A 163 54.57 34.34 3.41
CA ALA A 163 55.57 33.29 3.33
C ALA A 163 56.99 33.90 3.39
N ASP A 164 57.81 33.46 4.35
CA ASP A 164 59.18 33.98 4.55
C ASP A 164 60.16 33.60 3.43
N SER A 165 59.76 32.66 2.56
CA SER A 165 60.56 32.20 1.42
C SER A 165 59.68 31.65 0.29
N PHE A 166 60.24 31.56 -0.92
CA PHE A 166 59.56 31.00 -2.08
C PHE A 166 59.19 29.52 -1.89
N GLY A 167 60.03 28.73 -1.19
CA GLY A 167 59.70 27.34 -0.85
C GLY A 167 58.47 27.24 0.06
N ASN A 168 58.39 28.09 1.08
CA ASN A 168 57.25 28.15 2.00
C ASN A 168 55.97 28.61 1.27
N LEU A 169 56.10 29.55 0.32
CA LEU A 169 54.98 29.98 -0.53
C LEU A 169 54.40 28.82 -1.36
N LEU A 170 55.27 28.01 -1.99
CA LEU A 170 54.84 26.86 -2.79
C LEU A 170 54.12 25.80 -1.94
N ASP A 171 54.65 25.48 -0.76
CA ASP A 171 54.00 24.53 0.16
C ASP A 171 52.63 25.03 0.62
N ARG A 172 52.54 26.32 0.96
CA ARG A 172 51.27 26.96 1.32
C ARG A 172 50.29 26.89 0.15
N ALA A 173 50.69 27.24 -1.07
CA ALA A 173 49.86 27.19 -2.28
C ALA A 173 49.32 25.79 -2.58
N VAL A 174 50.16 24.76 -2.44
CA VAL A 174 49.73 23.36 -2.59
C VAL A 174 48.68 22.99 -1.52
N SER A 175 48.85 23.46 -0.28
CA SER A 175 47.88 23.24 0.79
C SER A 175 46.53 23.92 0.50
N VAL A 176 46.54 25.18 0.05
CA VAL A 176 45.33 25.90 -0.42
C VAL A 176 44.63 25.10 -1.52
N GLY A 177 45.39 24.65 -2.51
CA GLY A 177 44.87 23.88 -3.65
C GLY A 177 44.16 22.60 -3.22
N ARG A 178 44.70 21.89 -2.22
CA ARG A 178 44.04 20.70 -1.65
C ARG A 178 42.72 21.04 -0.96
N VAL A 179 42.68 22.11 -0.16
CA VAL A 179 41.44 22.53 0.52
C VAL A 179 40.37 22.95 -0.49
N VAL A 180 40.72 23.78 -1.48
CA VAL A 180 39.79 24.19 -2.54
C VAL A 180 39.28 22.99 -3.35
N SER A 181 40.14 22.00 -3.62
CA SER A 181 39.74 20.78 -4.31
C SER A 181 38.79 19.92 -3.47
N ALA A 182 39.04 19.82 -2.16
CA ALA A 182 38.13 19.15 -1.23
C ALA A 182 36.77 19.85 -1.14
N GLU A 183 36.74 21.19 -1.10
CA GLU A 183 35.51 21.97 -1.09
C GLU A 183 34.70 21.81 -2.38
N ARG A 184 35.35 21.86 -3.55
CA ARG A 184 34.69 21.56 -4.83
C ARG A 184 34.13 20.14 -4.84
N GLY A 185 34.87 19.18 -4.27
CA GLY A 185 34.44 17.80 -4.11
C GLY A 185 33.25 17.65 -3.15
N LEU A 186 33.14 18.48 -2.13
CA LEU A 186 31.99 18.51 -1.22
C LEU A 186 30.76 19.06 -1.94
N VAL A 187 30.89 20.23 -2.58
CA VAL A 187 29.79 20.88 -3.32
C VAL A 187 29.24 19.99 -4.44
N SER A 188 30.12 19.31 -5.20
CA SER A 188 29.69 18.40 -6.26
C SER A 188 28.91 17.21 -5.70
N ARG A 189 29.33 16.66 -4.56
CA ARG A 189 28.68 15.56 -3.86
C ARG A 189 27.31 15.98 -3.33
N THR A 190 27.21 17.12 -2.66
CA THR A 190 25.94 17.71 -2.21
C THR A 190 24.95 17.91 -3.36
N ALA A 191 25.43 18.38 -4.52
CA ALA A 191 24.58 18.57 -5.71
C ALA A 191 24.16 17.25 -6.37
N ALA A 192 24.94 16.18 -6.23
CA ALA A 192 24.59 14.85 -6.69
C ALA A 192 23.56 14.20 -5.75
N GLU A 193 23.77 14.27 -4.45
CA GLU A 193 22.85 13.74 -3.42
C GLU A 193 21.47 14.40 -3.50
N ARG A 194 21.41 15.72 -3.75
CA ARG A 194 20.13 16.41 -3.96
C ARG A 194 19.40 15.90 -5.20
N ARG A 195 20.10 15.68 -6.31
CA ARG A 195 19.52 15.13 -7.54
C ARG A 195 19.02 13.71 -7.34
N GLU A 196 19.75 12.89 -6.58
CA GLU A 196 19.32 11.54 -6.22
C GLU A 196 18.05 11.57 -5.36
N ALA A 197 17.98 12.45 -4.36
CA ALA A 197 16.79 12.60 -3.52
C ALA A 197 15.56 13.06 -4.32
N GLU A 198 15.73 14.01 -5.24
CA GLU A 198 14.66 14.48 -6.14
C GLU A 198 14.20 13.36 -7.10
N ALA A 199 15.14 12.55 -7.63
CA ALA A 199 14.82 11.41 -8.49
C ALA A 199 14.06 10.31 -7.74
N LEU A 200 14.45 9.98 -6.50
CA LEU A 200 13.73 9.00 -5.67
C LEU A 200 12.29 9.44 -5.37
N LEU A 201 12.07 10.73 -5.10
CA LEU A 201 10.74 11.29 -4.88
C LEU A 201 9.87 11.19 -6.16
N ALA A 202 10.44 11.55 -7.31
CA ALA A 202 9.74 11.47 -8.59
C ALA A 202 9.36 10.03 -8.95
N ASP A 203 10.28 9.08 -8.76
CA ASP A 203 10.04 7.65 -9.02
C ASP A 203 8.97 7.06 -8.09
N ALA A 204 9.02 7.38 -6.79
CA ALA A 204 7.99 6.96 -5.84
C ALA A 204 6.60 7.52 -6.21
N THR A 205 6.54 8.77 -6.68
CA THR A 205 5.28 9.39 -7.15
C THR A 205 4.76 8.72 -8.41
N ALA A 206 5.63 8.44 -9.39
CA ALA A 206 5.27 7.75 -10.63
C ALA A 206 4.76 6.31 -10.36
N ARG A 207 5.41 5.58 -9.45
CA ARG A 207 4.96 4.24 -9.04
C ARG A 207 3.58 4.28 -8.39
N ARG A 208 3.29 5.28 -7.56
CA ARG A 208 1.96 5.49 -6.98
C ARG A 208 0.92 5.74 -8.07
N ASP A 209 1.19 6.67 -8.99
CA ASP A 209 0.24 7.05 -10.03
C ASP A 209 -0.03 5.88 -11.00
N GLN A 210 0.97 5.04 -11.31
CA GLN A 210 0.77 3.79 -12.08
C GLN A 210 -0.10 2.78 -11.34
N ALA A 211 0.08 2.64 -10.02
CA ALA A 211 -0.75 1.75 -9.22
C ALA A 211 -2.21 2.22 -9.19
N GLU A 212 -2.48 3.53 -9.15
CA GLU A 212 -3.83 4.09 -9.25
C GLU A 212 -4.49 3.79 -10.61
N LEU A 213 -3.74 3.91 -11.71
CA LEU A 213 -4.25 3.59 -13.05
C LEU A 213 -4.58 2.11 -13.25
N GLN A 214 -3.88 1.20 -12.56
CA GLN A 214 -4.17 -0.25 -12.64
C GLN A 214 -5.40 -0.66 -11.81
N MET A 215 -5.90 0.20 -10.92
CA MET A 215 -7.10 -0.04 -10.11
C MET A 215 -8.38 0.48 -10.74
N HIS A 216 -8.29 1.26 -11.83
CA HIS A 216 -9.41 1.81 -12.59
C HIS A 216 -9.63 1.05 -13.90
#